data_AF-E7GHJ1-F1
#
_entry.id   AF-E7GHJ1-F1
#
_cell.length_a   1.000
_cell.length_b   1.000
_cell.length_c   1.000
_cell.angle_alpha   90.00
_cell.angle_beta   90.00
_cell.angle_gamma   90.00
#
_symmetry.space_group_name_H-M   'P 1'
#
loop_
_entity.id
_entity.type
_entity.pdbx_description
1 polymer ?
#
loop_
_entity_poly.entity_id
_entity_poly.type
_entity_poly.pdbx_seq_one_letter_code
_entity_poly.pdbx_strand_id
1 'polypeptide(L)'
;MEAYRQQQREFDDWIANAQSCGIKEFEACAKTYRAWRKEILNAFKYGLTNGPTEGFNNKIKVLKRSSYGIRNFKRFRTRILHCTS
;
A
#
# COMPACT_ATOMS: atom_id res chain seq x y z
N MET A 1 -14.26 -14.90 -13.78
CA MET A 1 -13.98 -13.94 -14.87
C MET A 1 -14.95 -12.77 -14.85
N GLU A 2 -16.25 -13.02 -14.70
CA GLU A 2 -17.29 -11.97 -14.67
C GLU A 2 -17.16 -11.01 -13.46
N ALA A 3 -16.94 -11.55 -12.26
CA ALA A 3 -16.70 -10.75 -11.05
C ALA A 3 -15.50 -9.79 -11.17
N TYR A 4 -14.38 -10.24 -11.75
CA TYR A 4 -13.19 -9.39 -11.97
C TYR A 4 -13.47 -8.24 -12.96
N ARG A 5 -14.22 -8.52 -14.03
CA ARG A 5 -14.62 -7.49 -15.00
C ARG A 5 -15.52 -6.44 -14.35
N GLN A 6 -16.42 -6.87 -13.47
CA GLN A 6 -17.27 -5.97 -12.70
C GLN A 6 -16.43 -5.09 -11.77
N GLN A 7 -15.52 -5.67 -10.98
CA GLN A 7 -14.59 -4.94 -10.11
C GLN A 7 -13.74 -3.92 -10.88
N GLN A 8 -13.27 -4.28 -12.08
CA GLN A 8 -12.52 -3.36 -12.93
C GLN A 8 -13.37 -2.16 -13.34
N ARG A 9 -14.63 -2.38 -13.77
CA ARG A 9 -15.54 -1.29 -14.15
C ARG A 9 -15.84 -0.37 -12.98
N GLU A 10 -16.22 -0.94 -11.84
CA GLU A 10 -16.52 -0.16 -10.62
C GLU A 10 -15.32 0.67 -10.17
N PHE A 11 -14.11 0.11 -10.27
CA PHE A 11 -12.88 0.84 -9.95
C PHE A 11 -12.60 1.99 -10.92
N ASP A 12 -12.80 1.77 -12.22
CA ASP A 12 -12.64 2.80 -13.25
C ASP A 12 -13.67 3.92 -13.09
N ASP A 13 -14.93 3.57 -12.81
CA ASP A 13 -16.02 4.50 -12.57
C ASP A 13 -15.76 5.33 -11.30
N TRP A 14 -15.27 4.69 -10.23
CA TRP A 14 -14.89 5.40 -9.02
C TRP A 14 -13.76 6.41 -9.26
N ILE A 15 -12.72 6.02 -10.01
CA ILE A 15 -11.64 6.94 -10.39
C ILE A 15 -12.20 8.13 -11.17
N ALA A 16 -13.08 7.89 -12.15
CA ALA A 16 -13.68 8.97 -12.94
C ALA A 16 -14.49 9.94 -12.07
N ASN A 17 -15.36 9.41 -11.20
CA ASN A 17 -16.17 10.22 -10.28
C ASN A 17 -15.31 11.03 -9.30
N ALA A 18 -14.27 10.41 -8.73
CA ALA A 18 -13.36 11.08 -7.80
C ALA A 18 -12.45 12.12 -8.49
N GLN A 19 -12.18 11.97 -9.79
CA GLN A 19 -11.44 12.96 -10.58
C GLN A 19 -12.27 14.20 -10.93
N SER A 20 -13.60 14.12 -10.92
CA SER A 20 -14.50 15.20 -11.32
C SER A 20 -15.38 15.74 -10.19
N CYS A 21 -15.10 15.39 -8.93
CA CYS A 21 -15.96 15.76 -7.81
C CYS A 21 -15.74 17.18 -7.28
N GLY A 22 -14.70 17.90 -7.74
CA GLY A 22 -14.39 19.27 -7.30
C GLY A 22 -13.72 19.35 -5.92
N ILE A 23 -13.44 18.20 -5.28
CA ILE A 23 -12.74 18.12 -4.01
C ILE A 23 -11.27 17.75 -4.27
N LYS A 24 -10.36 18.70 -4.03
CA LYS A 24 -8.94 18.58 -4.38
C LYS A 24 -8.27 17.32 -3.82
N GLU A 25 -8.63 16.94 -2.60
CA GLU A 25 -8.12 15.75 -1.92
C GLU A 25 -8.52 14.47 -2.66
N PHE A 26 -9.78 14.39 -3.12
CA PHE A 26 -10.26 13.27 -3.91
C PHE A 26 -9.66 13.25 -5.31
N GLU A 27 -9.50 14.40 -5.95
CA GLU A 27 -8.87 14.49 -7.27
C GLU A 27 -7.40 14.02 -7.24
N ALA A 28 -6.64 14.46 -6.22
CA ALA A 28 -5.26 14.04 -6.01
C ALA A 28 -5.17 12.53 -5.70
N CYS A 29 -6.10 12.04 -4.89
CA CYS A 29 -6.24 10.62 -4.58
C CYS A 29 -6.51 9.81 -5.85
N ALA A 30 -7.49 10.21 -6.65
CA ALA A 30 -7.88 9.55 -7.89
C ALA A 30 -6.77 9.57 -8.95
N LYS A 31 -5.99 10.65 -9.04
CA LYS A 31 -4.77 10.70 -9.86
C LYS A 31 -3.77 9.62 -9.46
N THR A 32 -3.60 9.37 -8.16
CA THR A 32 -2.73 8.31 -7.64
C THR A 32 -3.29 6.93 -8.00
N TYR A 33 -4.57 6.67 -7.74
CA TYR A 33 -5.23 5.41 -8.11
C TYR A 33 -5.14 5.12 -9.61
N ARG A 34 -5.28 6.14 -10.46
CA ARG A 34 -5.12 6.01 -11.91
C ARG A 34 -3.69 5.64 -12.31
N ALA A 35 -2.68 6.22 -11.65
CA ALA A 35 -1.27 5.90 -11.91
C ALA A 35 -0.92 4.45 -11.53
N TRP A 36 -1.52 3.92 -10.46
CA TRP A 36 -1.30 2.56 -9.93
C TRP A 36 -2.37 1.55 -10.38
N ARG A 37 -3.18 1.91 -11.38
CA ARG A 37 -4.36 1.13 -11.79
C ARG A 37 -4.00 -0.31 -12.13
N LYS A 38 -2.88 -0.53 -12.84
CA LYS A 38 -2.46 -1.87 -13.27
C LYS A 38 -2.16 -2.78 -12.08
N GLU A 39 -1.41 -2.28 -11.11
CA GLU A 39 -0.97 -3.01 -9.93
C GLU A 39 -2.17 -3.34 -9.02
N ILE A 40 -3.09 -2.40 -8.86
CA ILE A 40 -4.32 -2.58 -8.08
C ILE A 40 -5.23 -3.63 -8.73
N LEU A 41 -5.43 -3.56 -10.05
CA LEU A 41 -6.20 -4.58 -10.77
C LEU A 41 -5.52 -5.95 -10.75
N ASN A 42 -4.19 -6.01 -10.72
CA ASN A 42 -3.48 -7.28 -10.52
C ASN A 42 -3.75 -7.85 -9.12
N ALA A 43 -3.88 -7.02 -8.09
CA ALA A 43 -4.26 -7.48 -6.76
C ALA A 43 -5.67 -8.11 -6.76
N PHE A 44 -6.65 -7.50 -7.44
CA PHE A 44 -8.00 -8.08 -7.60
C PHE A 44 -7.98 -9.41 -8.36
N LYS A 45 -7.13 -9.52 -9.39
CA LYS A 45 -7.08 -10.72 -10.24
C LYS A 45 -6.39 -11.90 -9.58
N TYR A 46 -5.29 -11.65 -8.87
CA TYR A 46 -4.40 -12.69 -8.36
C TYR A 46 -4.45 -12.85 -6.84
N GLY A 47 -5.28 -12.06 -6.14
CA GLY A 47 -5.36 -12.09 -4.67
C GLY A 47 -4.07 -11.66 -3.99
N LEU A 48 -3.24 -10.86 -4.65
CA LEU A 48 -1.99 -10.36 -4.08
C LEU A 48 -2.31 -9.38 -2.96
N THR A 49 -1.66 -9.54 -1.82
CA THR A 49 -1.81 -8.65 -0.67
C THR A 49 -0.46 -8.09 -0.25
N ASN A 50 -0.48 -6.87 0.30
CA ASN A 50 0.69 -6.28 0.96
C ASN A 50 0.85 -6.75 2.41
N GLY A 51 0.06 -7.73 2.86
CA GLY A 51 0.04 -8.19 4.25
C GLY A 51 1.42 -8.57 4.82
N PRO A 52 2.23 -9.38 4.11
CA PRO A 52 3.60 -9.69 4.56
C PRO A 52 4.47 -8.43 4.69
N THR A 53 4.43 -7.54 3.71
CA THR A 53 5.17 -6.27 3.69
C THR A 53 4.75 -5.36 4.85
N GLU A 54 3.45 -5.26 5.12
CA GLU A 54 2.90 -4.53 6.25
C GLU A 54 3.32 -5.13 7.59
N GLY A 55 3.33 -6.47 7.69
CA GLY A 55 3.83 -7.19 8.85
C GLY A 55 5.29 -6.86 9.16
N PHE A 56 6.17 -6.87 8.14
CA PHE A 56 7.56 -6.45 8.29
C PHE A 56 7.68 -4.99 8.72
N ASN A 57 6.93 -4.08 8.07
CA ASN A 57 6.91 -2.67 8.43
C ASN A 57 6.46 -2.45 9.89
N ASN A 58 5.47 -3.22 10.37
CA ASN A 58 5.02 -3.14 11.75
C ASN A 58 6.08 -3.66 12.73
N LYS A 59 6.73 -4.80 12.45
CA LYS A 59 7.85 -5.30 13.26
C LYS A 59 8.96 -4.25 13.38
N ILE A 60 9.34 -3.60 12.29
CA ILE A 60 10.35 -2.52 12.27
C ILE A 60 9.89 -1.32 13.10
N LYS A 61 8.62 -0.90 12.99
CA LYS A 61 8.05 0.21 13.78
C LYS A 61 8.06 -0.12 15.29
N VAL A 62 7.70 -1.34 15.68
CA VAL A 62 7.77 -1.81 17.08
C VAL A 62 9.22 -1.79 17.59
N LEU A 63 10.17 -2.30 16.79
CA LEU A 63 11.59 -2.25 17.10
C LEU A 63 12.08 -0.81 17.31
N LYS A 64 11.68 0.12 16.45
CA LYS A 64 12.03 1.54 16.57
C LYS A 64 11.48 2.15 17.86
N ARG A 65 10.19 1.92 18.18
CA ARG A 65 9.53 2.46 19.38
C ARG A 65 10.15 1.96 20.68
N SER A 66 10.47 0.66 20.75
CA SER A 66 11.08 0.03 21.93
C SER A 66 12.57 0.37 22.14
N SER A 67 13.21 1.04 21.17
CA SER A 67 14.66 1.30 21.23
C SER A 67 15.03 2.63 21.89
N TYR A 68 14.07 3.50 22.24
CA TYR A 68 14.31 4.82 22.87
C TYR A 68 15.39 5.67 22.16
N GLY A 69 15.47 5.55 20.83
CA GLY A 69 16.46 6.23 19.99
C GLY A 69 17.43 5.26 19.31
N ILE A 70 17.78 5.57 18.06
CA ILE A 70 18.73 4.78 17.26
C ILE A 70 19.90 5.67 16.93
N ARG A 71 21.05 5.40 17.55
CA ARG A 71 22.30 6.16 17.32
C ARG A 71 23.16 5.61 16.18
N ASN A 72 22.91 4.36 15.77
CA ASN A 72 23.72 3.67 14.77
C ASN A 72 22.82 2.87 13.81
N PHE A 73 22.81 3.27 12.53
CA PHE A 73 22.00 2.62 11.50
C PHE A 73 22.42 1.17 11.23
N LYS A 74 23.73 0.85 11.25
CA LYS A 74 24.23 -0.51 11.04
C LYS A 74 23.66 -1.46 12.10
N ARG A 75 23.67 -1.05 13.38
CA ARG A 75 23.05 -1.83 14.47
C ARG A 75 21.54 -1.99 14.29
N PHE A 76 20.84 -0.94 13.83
CA PHE A 76 19.41 -1.02 13.55
C PHE A 76 19.10 -2.00 12.42
N ARG A 77 19.82 -1.92 11.30
CA ARG A 77 19.69 -2.85 10.17
C ARG A 77 19.92 -4.29 10.62
N THR A 78 20.98 -4.57 11.40
CA THR A 78 21.23 -5.93 11.91
C THR A 78 20.07 -6.43 12.77
N ARG A 79 19.50 -5.58 13.63
CA ARG A 79 18.34 -5.96 14.45
C ARG A 79 17.08 -6.23 13.61
N ILE A 80 16.83 -5.42 12.57
CA ILE A 80 15.74 -5.67 11.62
C ILE A 80 15.92 -7.05 11.01
N LEU A 81 17.06 -7.31 10.37
CA LEU A 81 17.33 -8.58 9.71
C LEU A 81 17.15 -9.75 10.66
N HIS A 82 17.63 -9.64 11.91
CA HIS A 82 17.49 -10.69 12.91
C HIS A 82 16.04 -10.95 13.35
N CYS A 83 15.19 -9.93 13.52
CA CYS A 83 13.81 -10.11 13.99
C CYS A 83 12.78 -10.31 12.86
N THR A 84 13.20 -10.13 11.61
CA THR A 84 12.43 -10.40 10.41
C THR A 84 12.92 -11.64 9.65
N SER A 85 13.90 -12.37 10.20
CA SER A 85 14.28 -13.72 9.74
C SER A 85 13.20 -14.74 10.06
#